data_AF-A0A023FMV1-F1
#
_entry.id   AF-A0A023FMV1-F1
#
_cell.length_a   1.000
_cell.length_b   1.000
_cell.length_c   1.000
_cell.angle_alpha   90.00
_cell.angle_beta   90.00
_cell.angle_gamma   90.00
#
_symmetry.space_group_name_H-M   'P 1'
#
loop_
_entity.id
_entity.type
_entity.pdbx_description
1 polymer ?
#
loop_
_entity_poly.entity_id
_entity_poly.type
_entity_poly.pdbx_seq_one_letter_code
_entity_poly.pdbx_strand_id
1 'polypeptide(L)'
;MTHDSALGSAIVGRQPGLLSAILLCILQVPKAVPLEQRFDLLVLSLGLLINLVEHCAENRQLLADTQTVGSFESVCDQMEMPAFNALMDFFTDKIEAAQQSEEQADELLSSQEQKVKASLEPRDGESLPANQPPVSSQSDDLEETLMKALQKAGKHMEHSIVCAYIALLLGCAVQNNKELAERLREHTPDGKFLPLVEALKKFHNFINLTGVLGNTATKSMQRVIEVLEDS
;
A
#
# COMPACT_ATOMS: atom_id res chain seq x y z
N MET A 1 23.94 -1.04 -5.54
CA MET A 1 24.21 -1.24 -6.97
C MET A 1 23.32 -0.37 -7.85
N THR A 2 22.02 -0.27 -7.56
CA THR A 2 21.06 0.58 -8.29
C THR A 2 20.76 1.91 -7.59
N HIS A 3 20.87 1.98 -6.26
CA HIS A 3 20.75 3.23 -5.49
C HIS A 3 21.85 4.24 -5.88
N ASP A 4 21.45 5.46 -6.25
CA ASP A 4 22.30 6.59 -6.69
C ASP A 4 23.22 6.34 -7.91
N SER A 5 22.98 5.29 -8.70
CA SER A 5 23.79 4.99 -9.89
C SER A 5 22.92 4.82 -11.12
N ALA A 6 22.76 5.90 -11.90
CA ALA A 6 22.03 5.86 -13.17
C ALA A 6 22.61 4.81 -14.13
N LEU A 7 23.94 4.65 -14.16
CA LEU A 7 24.62 3.63 -14.96
C LEU A 7 24.32 2.21 -14.45
N GLY A 8 24.34 2.00 -13.12
CA GLY A 8 23.99 0.72 -12.51
C GLY A 8 22.55 0.33 -12.79
N SER A 9 21.62 1.27 -12.63
CA SER A 9 20.21 1.07 -12.95
C SER A 9 19.97 0.77 -14.42
N ALA A 10 20.67 1.44 -15.35
CA ALA A 10 20.56 1.15 -16.78
C ALA A 10 21.08 -0.26 -17.13
N ILE A 11 22.23 -0.67 -16.60
CA ILE A 11 22.82 -1.99 -16.87
C ILE A 11 21.93 -3.11 -16.31
N VAL A 12 21.43 -2.93 -15.09
CA VAL A 12 20.58 -3.92 -14.44
C VAL A 12 19.20 -3.96 -15.09
N GLY A 13 18.57 -2.80 -15.33
CA GLY A 13 17.23 -2.72 -15.91
C GLY A 13 17.12 -3.26 -17.33
N ARG A 14 18.20 -3.18 -18.13
CA ARG A 14 18.26 -3.75 -19.49
C ARG A 14 18.41 -5.28 -19.51
N GLN A 15 18.57 -5.95 -18.38
CA GLN A 15 18.65 -7.41 -18.36
C GLN A 15 17.32 -8.02 -18.87
N PRO A 16 17.35 -8.91 -19.88
CA PRO A 16 16.15 -9.47 -20.46
C PRO A 16 15.25 -10.13 -19.40
N GLY A 17 13.98 -9.73 -19.37
CA GLY A 17 12.96 -10.28 -18.47
C GLY A 17 13.06 -9.81 -17.01
N LEU A 18 14.03 -8.97 -16.63
CA LEU A 18 14.17 -8.54 -15.24
C LEU A 18 12.95 -7.74 -14.75
N LEU A 19 12.50 -6.74 -15.52
CA LEU A 19 11.35 -5.92 -15.13
C LEU A 19 10.09 -6.78 -14.99
N SER A 20 9.85 -7.68 -15.94
CA SER A 20 8.75 -8.65 -15.86
C SER A 20 8.87 -9.53 -14.61
N ALA A 21 10.05 -10.02 -14.28
CA ALA A 21 10.27 -10.83 -13.07
C ALA A 21 10.00 -10.03 -11.79
N ILE A 22 10.44 -8.77 -11.70
CA ILE A 22 10.15 -7.90 -10.55
C ILE A 22 8.64 -7.63 -10.44
N LEU A 23 7.95 -7.39 -11.56
CA LEU A 23 6.49 -7.24 -11.57
C LEU A 23 5.79 -8.51 -11.07
N LEU A 24 6.24 -9.69 -11.47
CA LEU A 24 5.72 -10.95 -10.92
C LEU A 24 6.01 -11.10 -9.43
N CYS A 25 7.16 -10.63 -8.93
CA CYS A 25 7.45 -10.58 -7.49
C CYS A 25 6.47 -9.71 -6.71
N ILE A 26 5.94 -8.66 -7.33
CA ILE A 26 4.95 -7.76 -6.74
C ILE A 26 3.54 -8.37 -6.84
N LEU A 27 3.18 -8.90 -8.01
CA LEU A 27 1.80 -9.19 -8.37
C LEU A 27 1.39 -10.66 -8.18
N GLN A 28 2.33 -11.61 -8.20
CA GLN A 28 2.02 -13.04 -8.27
C GLN A 28 2.73 -13.87 -7.19
N VAL A 29 4.02 -13.61 -6.95
CA VAL A 29 4.81 -14.33 -5.94
C VAL A 29 4.20 -14.26 -4.53
N PRO A 30 3.57 -13.16 -4.06
CA PRO A 30 3.06 -13.14 -2.69
C PRO A 30 1.99 -14.21 -2.42
N LYS A 31 1.33 -14.78 -3.45
CA LYS A 31 0.44 -15.95 -3.36
C LYS A 31 1.11 -17.17 -2.71
N ALA A 32 2.41 -17.35 -2.97
CA ALA A 32 3.20 -18.48 -2.48
C ALA A 32 4.00 -18.15 -1.20
N VAL A 33 3.84 -16.95 -0.64
CA VAL A 33 4.60 -16.45 0.51
C VAL A 33 3.70 -16.37 1.76
N PRO A 34 4.21 -16.74 2.95
CA PRO A 34 3.48 -16.57 4.21
C PRO A 34 3.02 -15.13 4.42
N LEU A 35 1.83 -14.93 4.98
CA LEU A 35 1.18 -13.62 5.10
C LEU A 35 2.06 -12.58 5.79
N GLU A 36 2.84 -13.02 6.77
CA GLU A 36 3.73 -12.21 7.60
C GLU A 36 4.93 -11.66 6.81
N GLN A 37 5.32 -12.31 5.71
CA GLN A 37 6.48 -11.93 4.90
C GLN A 37 6.08 -11.19 3.61
N ARG A 38 4.78 -11.14 3.27
CA ARG A 38 4.31 -10.51 2.03
C ARG A 38 4.63 -9.02 1.98
N PHE A 39 4.45 -8.32 3.11
CA PHE A 39 4.72 -6.88 3.18
C PHE A 39 6.19 -6.57 2.84
N ASP A 40 7.14 -7.28 3.47
CA ASP A 40 8.56 -7.09 3.21
C ASP A 40 8.92 -7.36 1.75
N LEU A 41 8.39 -8.45 1.17
CA LEU A 41 8.58 -8.76 -0.25
C LEU A 41 8.11 -7.63 -1.15
N LEU A 42 6.92 -7.08 -0.88
CA LEU A 42 6.34 -6.00 -1.68
C LEU A 42 7.19 -4.72 -1.59
N VAL A 43 7.55 -4.31 -0.38
CA VAL A 43 8.36 -3.10 -0.15
C VAL A 43 9.73 -3.22 -0.81
N LEU A 44 10.39 -4.39 -0.69
CA LEU A 44 11.69 -4.63 -1.33
C LEU A 44 11.60 -4.63 -2.86
N SER A 45 10.57 -5.29 -3.41
CA SER A 45 10.39 -5.40 -4.87
C SER A 45 10.02 -4.04 -5.49
N LEU A 46 9.10 -3.31 -4.86
CA LEU A 46 8.74 -1.95 -5.27
C LEU A 46 9.93 -1.01 -5.13
N GLY A 47 10.67 -1.07 -4.02
CA GLY A 47 11.88 -0.27 -3.79
C GLY A 47 12.95 -0.52 -4.85
N LEU A 48 13.16 -1.78 -5.24
CA LEU A 48 14.07 -2.12 -6.34
C LEU A 48 13.59 -1.50 -7.67
N LEU A 49 12.30 -1.62 -7.98
CA LEU A 49 11.75 -1.09 -9.22
C LEU A 49 11.84 0.45 -9.27
N ILE A 50 11.55 1.13 -8.16
CA ILE A 50 11.75 2.59 -8.00
C ILE A 50 13.20 2.96 -8.31
N ASN A 51 14.17 2.29 -7.67
CA ASN A 51 15.60 2.55 -7.90
C ASN A 51 16.01 2.37 -9.38
N LEU A 52 15.37 1.43 -10.09
CA LEU A 52 15.65 1.20 -11.51
C LEU A 52 15.11 2.33 -12.41
N VAL A 53 13.98 2.95 -12.06
CA VAL A 53 13.31 3.93 -12.93
C VAL A 53 13.55 5.39 -12.56
N GLU A 54 13.85 5.69 -11.30
CA GLU A 54 13.95 7.05 -10.74
C GLU A 54 14.92 7.94 -11.54
N HIS A 55 16.02 7.39 -12.03
CA HIS A 55 17.04 8.14 -12.77
C HIS A 55 17.36 7.58 -14.16
N CYS A 56 16.52 6.68 -14.69
CA CYS A 56 16.77 6.05 -15.99
C CYS A 56 15.54 6.13 -16.91
N ALA A 57 15.57 7.04 -17.88
CA ALA A 57 14.48 7.25 -18.84
C ALA A 57 14.20 6.00 -19.70
N GLU A 58 15.24 5.25 -20.05
CA GLU A 58 15.10 4.01 -20.80
C GLU A 58 14.34 2.95 -19.99
N ASN A 59 14.66 2.79 -18.70
CA ASN A 59 13.93 1.87 -17.84
C ASN A 59 12.48 2.31 -17.62
N ARG A 60 12.19 3.61 -17.62
CA ARG A 60 10.80 4.13 -17.58
C ARG A 60 10.02 3.69 -18.80
N GLN A 61 10.61 3.86 -19.99
CA GLN A 61 10.01 3.42 -21.23
C GLN A 61 9.82 1.89 -21.26
N LEU A 62 10.87 1.14 -20.90
CA LEU A 62 10.81 -0.32 -20.83
C LEU A 62 9.72 -0.79 -19.86
N LEU A 63 9.58 -0.16 -18.69
CA LEU A 63 8.52 -0.48 -17.74
C LEU A 63 7.13 -0.24 -18.36
N ALA A 64 6.92 0.90 -19.00
CA ALA A 64 5.65 1.22 -19.65
C ALA A 64 5.28 0.22 -20.77
N ASP A 65 6.28 -0.28 -21.49
CA ASP A 65 6.11 -1.23 -22.60
C ASP A 65 6.07 -2.70 -22.14
N THR A 66 6.42 -2.96 -20.88
CA THR A 66 6.44 -4.31 -20.33
C THR A 66 5.01 -4.84 -20.17
N GLN A 67 4.77 -6.05 -20.68
CA GLN A 67 3.56 -6.82 -20.38
C GLN A 67 3.77 -7.64 -19.10
N THR A 68 2.70 -7.79 -18.33
CA THR A 68 2.65 -8.59 -17.11
C THR A 68 1.26 -9.19 -16.94
N VAL A 69 0.97 -9.73 -15.76
CA VAL A 69 -0.36 -10.22 -15.40
C VAL A 69 -0.90 -9.49 -14.18
N GLY A 70 -2.23 -9.41 -14.06
CA GLY A 70 -2.88 -8.80 -12.90
C GLY A 70 -2.51 -9.47 -11.57
N SER A 71 -2.75 -8.78 -10.45
CA SER A 71 -2.42 -9.27 -9.11
C SER A 71 -3.24 -10.51 -8.72
N PHE A 72 -2.64 -11.42 -7.96
CA PHE A 72 -3.33 -12.61 -7.44
C PHE A 72 -4.48 -12.32 -6.47
N GLU A 73 -4.51 -11.12 -5.90
CA GLU A 73 -5.59 -10.65 -5.00
C GLU A 73 -6.71 -9.95 -5.78
N SER A 74 -6.49 -9.68 -7.07
CA SER A 74 -7.40 -8.91 -7.92
C SER A 74 -8.37 -9.79 -8.70
N VAL A 75 -9.46 -9.20 -9.17
CA VAL A 75 -10.37 -9.83 -10.16
C VAL A 75 -9.68 -10.10 -11.50
N CYS A 76 -8.58 -9.40 -11.77
CA CYS A 76 -7.75 -9.55 -12.96
C CYS A 76 -6.63 -10.60 -12.81
N ASP A 77 -6.66 -11.50 -11.82
CA ASP A 77 -5.61 -12.51 -11.60
C ASP A 77 -5.27 -13.26 -12.91
N GLN A 78 -3.98 -13.31 -13.23
CA GLN A 78 -3.42 -13.96 -14.43
C GLN A 78 -3.88 -13.38 -15.79
N MET A 79 -4.67 -12.30 -15.82
CA MET A 79 -5.00 -11.61 -17.07
C MET A 79 -3.78 -10.82 -17.57
N GLU A 80 -3.37 -11.05 -18.82
CA GLU A 80 -2.28 -10.29 -19.43
C GLU A 80 -2.66 -8.83 -19.65
N MET A 81 -1.78 -7.91 -19.24
CA MET A 81 -1.99 -6.48 -19.37
C MET A 81 -0.67 -5.70 -19.28
N PRO A 82 -0.67 -4.42 -19.70
CA PRO A 82 0.49 -3.55 -19.52
C PRO A 82 0.81 -3.34 -18.03
N ALA A 83 2.09 -3.16 -17.72
CA ALA A 83 2.56 -2.99 -16.34
C ALA A 83 1.89 -1.80 -15.62
N PHE A 84 1.62 -0.70 -16.32
CA PHE A 84 0.95 0.46 -15.74
C PHE A 84 -0.47 0.12 -15.27
N ASN A 85 -1.24 -0.64 -16.06
CA ASN A 85 -2.57 -1.12 -15.66
C ASN A 85 -2.47 -2.00 -14.43
N ALA A 86 -1.60 -3.01 -14.45
CA ALA A 86 -1.49 -3.94 -13.34
C ALA A 86 -1.08 -3.24 -12.03
N LEU A 87 -0.21 -2.24 -12.10
CA LEU A 87 0.20 -1.45 -10.94
C LEU A 87 -0.93 -0.52 -10.45
N MET A 88 -1.74 0.07 -11.34
CA MET A 88 -2.89 0.90 -10.97
C MET A 88 -4.03 0.08 -10.37
N ASP A 89 -4.32 -1.08 -10.94
CA ASP A 89 -5.29 -2.03 -10.38
C ASP A 89 -4.83 -2.47 -8.99
N PHE A 90 -3.57 -2.89 -8.87
CA PHE A 90 -3.01 -3.27 -7.57
C PHE A 90 -2.99 -2.14 -6.55
N PHE A 91 -2.74 -0.90 -6.97
CA PHE A 91 -2.86 0.28 -6.12
C PHE A 91 -4.29 0.46 -5.61
N THR A 92 -5.28 0.30 -6.48
CA THR A 92 -6.71 0.44 -6.15
C THR A 92 -7.13 -0.65 -5.15
N ASP A 93 -6.76 -1.91 -5.42
CA ASP A 93 -7.01 -3.04 -4.51
C ASP A 93 -6.42 -2.78 -3.11
N LYS A 94 -5.25 -2.13 -3.03
CA LYS A 94 -4.60 -1.80 -1.75
C LYS A 94 -5.25 -0.63 -1.03
N ILE A 95 -5.82 0.36 -1.74
CA ILE A 95 -6.65 1.40 -1.11
C ILE A 95 -7.87 0.74 -0.46
N GLU A 96 -8.58 -0.12 -1.19
CA GLU A 96 -9.77 -0.79 -0.68
C GLU A 96 -9.44 -1.68 0.51
N ALA A 97 -8.34 -2.44 0.45
CA ALA A 97 -7.87 -3.27 1.57
C ALA A 97 -7.47 -2.44 2.80
N ALA A 98 -6.88 -1.26 2.60
CA ALA A 98 -6.56 -0.34 3.69
C ALA A 98 -7.83 0.20 4.38
N GLN A 99 -8.84 0.58 3.60
CA GLN A 99 -10.13 1.07 4.10
C GLN A 99 -10.88 -0.03 4.86
N GLN A 100 -10.97 -1.24 4.28
CA GLN A 100 -11.59 -2.39 4.95
C GLN A 100 -10.90 -2.74 6.27
N SER A 101 -9.57 -2.62 6.34
CA SER A 101 -8.82 -2.88 7.58
C SER A 101 -9.10 -1.83 8.64
N GLU A 102 -9.29 -0.57 8.25
CA GLU A 102 -9.67 0.55 9.13
C GLU A 102 -11.10 0.37 9.67
N GLU A 103 -12.06 0.14 8.78
CA GLU A 103 -13.47 -0.10 9.15
C GLU A 103 -13.63 -1.28 10.10
N GLN A 104 -12.91 -2.38 9.87
CA GLN A 104 -12.92 -3.54 10.76
C GLN A 104 -12.30 -3.25 12.13
N ALA A 105 -11.27 -2.40 12.19
CA ALA A 105 -10.69 -1.98 13.47
C ALA A 105 -11.69 -1.12 14.27
N ASP A 106 -12.34 -0.18 13.61
CA ASP A 106 -13.33 0.72 14.21
C ASP A 106 -14.60 -0.02 14.67
N GLU A 107 -15.07 -1.00 13.89
CA GLU A 107 -16.21 -1.84 14.26
C GLU A 107 -15.92 -2.66 15.53
N LEU A 108 -14.70 -3.22 15.65
CA LEU A 108 -14.28 -3.95 16.85
C LEU A 108 -14.25 -3.05 18.09
N LEU A 109 -13.70 -1.85 17.97
CA LEU A 109 -13.59 -0.89 19.07
C LEU A 109 -14.97 -0.36 19.50
N SER A 110 -15.81 0.03 18.54
CA SER A 110 -17.17 0.53 18.81
C SER A 110 -18.07 -0.52 19.46
N SER A 111 -17.99 -1.77 19.00
CA SER A 111 -18.71 -2.90 19.60
C SER A 111 -18.32 -3.11 21.06
N GLN A 112 -17.02 -2.95 21.38
CA GLN A 112 -16.52 -3.09 22.73
C GLN A 112 -16.94 -1.93 23.63
N GLU A 113 -16.88 -0.69 23.14
CA GLU A 113 -17.38 0.47 23.87
C GLU A 113 -18.87 0.33 24.23
N GLN A 114 -19.67 -0.23 23.33
CA GLN A 114 -21.10 -0.44 23.54
C GLN A 114 -21.36 -1.53 24.59
N LYS A 115 -20.61 -2.63 24.59
CA LYS A 115 -20.64 -3.67 25.64
C LYS A 115 -20.30 -3.10 27.03
N VAL A 116 -19.27 -2.26 27.12
CA VAL A 116 -18.84 -1.62 28.38
C VAL A 116 -19.93 -0.67 28.88
N LYS A 117 -20.50 0.18 28.01
CA LYS A 117 -21.60 1.09 28.37
C LYS A 117 -22.84 0.33 28.84
N ALA A 118 -23.25 -0.73 28.15
CA ALA A 118 -24.40 -1.55 28.54
C ALA A 118 -24.22 -2.26 29.90
N SER A 119 -22.97 -2.49 30.32
CA SER A 119 -22.67 -3.08 31.64
C SER A 119 -22.66 -2.04 32.77
N LEU A 120 -22.63 -0.75 32.45
CA LEU A 120 -22.60 0.38 33.39
C LEU A 120 -23.97 1.07 33.54
N GLU A 121 -24.97 0.76 32.71
CA GLU A 121 -26.31 1.32 32.85
C GLU A 121 -27.01 0.82 34.15
N PRO A 122 -27.65 1.71 34.93
CA PRO A 122 -28.34 1.31 36.15
C PRO A 122 -29.57 0.45 35.79
N ARG A 123 -29.56 -0.82 36.22
CA ARG A 123 -30.78 -1.63 36.25
C ARG A 123 -31.65 -1.16 37.41
N ASP A 124 -32.53 -0.20 37.14
CA ASP A 124 -33.61 0.14 38.06
C ASP A 124 -34.57 -1.05 38.18
N GLY A 125 -34.51 -1.74 39.32
CA GLY A 125 -35.49 -2.75 39.74
C GLY A 125 -35.15 -4.20 39.38
N GLU A 126 -34.99 -5.00 40.43
CA GLU A 126 -35.16 -6.46 40.52
C GLU A 126 -33.99 -7.41 40.20
N SER A 127 -33.69 -8.23 41.23
CA SER A 127 -32.93 -9.48 41.32
C SER A 127 -31.71 -9.71 40.41
N LEU A 128 -30.55 -9.82 41.06
CA LEU A 128 -29.30 -10.37 40.51
C LEU A 128 -29.55 -11.70 39.78
N PRO A 129 -29.33 -11.80 38.46
CA PRO A 129 -29.22 -13.09 37.81
C PRO A 129 -27.84 -13.68 38.15
N ALA A 130 -27.83 -14.88 38.75
CA ALA A 130 -26.66 -15.64 39.19
C ALA A 130 -25.77 -16.18 38.05
N ASN A 131 -25.64 -15.44 36.95
CA ASN A 131 -24.95 -15.90 35.74
C ASN A 131 -24.04 -14.82 35.11
N GLN A 132 -23.53 -13.88 35.91
CA GLN A 132 -22.50 -12.97 35.41
C GLN A 132 -21.22 -13.77 35.08
N PRO A 133 -20.64 -13.61 33.87
CA PRO A 133 -19.35 -14.20 33.55
C PRO A 133 -18.31 -13.74 34.58
N PRO A 134 -17.35 -14.60 34.98
CA PRO A 134 -16.31 -14.21 35.94
C PRO A 134 -15.57 -12.96 35.44
N VAL A 135 -15.23 -12.04 36.34
CA VAL A 135 -14.55 -10.76 36.03
C VAL A 135 -13.29 -10.96 35.16
N SER A 136 -12.60 -12.08 35.30
CA SER A 136 -11.46 -12.47 34.45
C SER A 136 -11.84 -12.70 32.97
N SER A 137 -13.01 -13.27 32.69
CA SER A 137 -13.44 -13.52 31.31
C SER A 137 -13.82 -12.25 30.54
N GLN A 138 -14.20 -11.18 31.24
CA GLN A 138 -14.46 -9.88 30.62
C GLN A 138 -13.17 -9.11 30.31
N SER A 139 -12.13 -9.23 31.16
CA SER A 139 -10.82 -8.67 30.86
C SER A 139 -10.15 -9.39 29.69
N ASP A 140 -10.29 -10.72 29.62
CA ASP A 140 -9.73 -11.53 28.54
C ASP A 140 -10.40 -11.21 27.18
N ASP A 141 -11.74 -11.02 27.14
CA ASP A 141 -12.47 -10.59 25.92
C ASP A 141 -12.06 -9.18 25.45
N LEU A 142 -11.77 -8.29 26.40
CA LEU A 142 -11.29 -6.93 26.10
C LEU A 142 -9.87 -6.96 25.51
N GLU A 143 -8.96 -7.74 26.10
CA GLU A 143 -7.59 -7.88 25.61
C GLU A 143 -7.54 -8.51 24.22
N GLU A 144 -8.34 -9.56 23.98
CA GLU A 144 -8.44 -10.19 22.66
C GLU A 144 -8.96 -9.20 21.61
N THR A 145 -10.00 -8.43 21.94
CA THR A 145 -10.56 -7.42 21.03
C THR A 145 -9.54 -6.33 20.70
N LEU A 146 -8.79 -5.85 21.71
CA LEU A 146 -7.74 -4.86 21.51
C LEU A 146 -6.62 -5.40 20.62
N MET A 147 -6.18 -6.65 20.83
CA MET A 147 -5.17 -7.29 19.97
C MET A 147 -5.64 -7.39 18.52
N LYS A 148 -6.90 -7.77 18.28
CA LYS A 148 -7.47 -7.82 16.92
C LYS A 148 -7.52 -6.46 16.27
N ALA A 149 -7.99 -5.43 16.98
CA ALA A 149 -8.03 -4.06 16.48
C ALA A 149 -6.60 -3.55 16.14
N LEU A 150 -5.62 -3.84 17.00
CA LEU A 150 -4.22 -3.48 16.76
C LEU A 150 -3.65 -4.19 15.52
N GLN A 151 -3.96 -5.47 15.33
CA GLN A 151 -3.56 -6.23 14.15
C GLN A 151 -4.16 -5.64 12.86
N LYS A 152 -5.44 -5.22 12.91
CA LYS A 152 -6.13 -4.58 11.78
C LYS A 152 -5.56 -3.20 11.45
N ALA A 153 -5.26 -2.39 12.47
CA ALA A 153 -4.53 -1.13 12.30
C ALA A 153 -3.15 -1.35 11.67
N GLY A 154 -2.43 -2.40 12.10
CA GLY A 154 -1.16 -2.80 11.48
C GLY A 154 -1.31 -3.15 9.99
N LYS A 155 -2.34 -3.90 9.62
CA LYS A 155 -2.64 -4.22 8.21
C LYS A 155 -3.02 -3.00 7.38
N HIS A 156 -3.83 -2.09 7.93
CA HIS A 156 -4.11 -0.80 7.30
C HIS A 156 -2.80 -0.04 6.98
N MET A 157 -1.86 -0.01 7.92
CA MET A 157 -0.56 0.62 7.70
C MET A 157 0.24 -0.07 6.58
N GLU A 158 0.32 -1.40 6.58
CA GLU A 158 1.00 -2.16 5.52
C GLU A 158 0.43 -1.81 4.14
N HIS A 159 -0.90 -1.83 3.99
CA HIS A 159 -1.57 -1.49 2.72
C HIS A 159 -1.28 -0.04 2.30
N SER A 160 -1.39 0.91 3.24
CA SER A 160 -1.13 2.33 2.99
C SER A 160 0.32 2.60 2.55
N ILE A 161 1.30 1.90 3.14
CA ILE A 161 2.70 2.01 2.76
C ILE A 161 2.92 1.43 1.36
N VAL A 162 2.33 0.28 1.04
CA VAL A 162 2.41 -0.32 -0.30
C VAL A 162 1.81 0.64 -1.35
N CYS A 163 0.66 1.25 -1.08
CA CYS A 163 0.07 2.29 -1.94
C CYS A 163 1.05 3.44 -2.21
N ALA A 164 1.72 3.94 -1.17
CA ALA A 164 2.68 5.03 -1.32
C ALA A 164 3.89 4.64 -2.18
N TYR A 165 4.39 3.41 -2.06
CA TYR A 165 5.47 2.92 -2.91
C TYR A 165 5.05 2.77 -4.37
N ILE A 166 3.83 2.29 -4.64
CA ILE A 166 3.31 2.22 -6.02
C ILE A 166 3.13 3.63 -6.59
N ALA A 167 2.57 4.56 -5.82
CA ALA A 167 2.42 5.95 -6.24
C ALA A 167 3.77 6.63 -6.51
N LEU A 168 4.79 6.36 -5.67
CA LEU A 168 6.14 6.85 -5.88
C LEU A 168 6.75 6.26 -7.16
N LEU A 169 6.58 4.96 -7.39
CA LEU A 169 7.04 4.27 -8.59
C LEU A 169 6.42 4.88 -9.85
N LEU A 170 5.09 5.02 -9.88
CA LEU A 170 4.37 5.54 -11.04
C LEU A 170 4.71 7.01 -11.29
N GLY A 171 4.79 7.84 -10.25
CA GLY A 171 5.25 9.22 -10.37
C GLY A 171 6.69 9.32 -10.89
N CYS A 172 7.60 8.48 -10.40
CA CYS A 172 8.95 8.35 -10.95
C CYS A 172 8.95 7.88 -12.40
N ALA A 173 8.02 7.02 -12.82
CA ALA A 173 7.92 6.47 -14.17
C ALA A 173 7.45 7.50 -15.21
N VAL A 174 6.62 8.47 -14.81
CA VAL A 174 6.09 9.50 -15.72
C VAL A 174 6.85 10.83 -15.66
N GLN A 175 7.73 11.02 -14.66
CA GLN A 175 8.46 12.27 -14.49
C GLN A 175 9.20 12.71 -15.77
N ASN A 176 9.05 14.00 -16.09
CA ASN A 176 9.63 14.63 -17.28
C ASN A 176 9.24 13.95 -18.61
N ASN A 177 8.14 13.19 -18.65
CA ASN A 177 7.66 12.53 -19.87
C ASN A 177 6.12 12.57 -19.95
N LYS A 178 5.60 13.52 -20.74
CA LYS A 178 4.16 13.72 -20.92
C LYS A 178 3.45 12.55 -21.60
N GLU A 179 4.13 11.87 -22.53
CA GLU A 179 3.56 10.72 -23.23
C GLU A 179 3.32 9.55 -22.26
N LEU A 180 4.28 9.29 -21.36
CA LEU A 180 4.11 8.26 -20.32
C LEU A 180 3.03 8.67 -19.30
N ALA A 181 2.92 9.96 -18.97
CA ALA A 181 1.84 10.47 -18.13
C ALA A 181 0.46 10.25 -18.78
N GLU A 182 0.32 10.54 -20.07
CA GLU A 182 -0.92 10.29 -20.81
C GLU A 182 -1.28 8.80 -20.85
N ARG A 183 -0.30 7.92 -21.13
CA ARG A 183 -0.50 6.46 -21.07
C ARG A 183 -0.94 5.98 -19.68
N LEU A 184 -0.34 6.51 -18.62
CA LEU A 184 -0.75 6.15 -17.26
C LEU A 184 -2.18 6.66 -16.97
N ARG A 185 -2.54 7.85 -17.47
CA ARG A 185 -3.84 8.47 -17.26
C ARG A 185 -4.99 7.66 -17.85
N GLU A 186 -4.78 7.00 -19.00
CA GLU A 186 -5.75 6.10 -19.62
C GLU A 186 -6.21 4.96 -18.70
N HIS A 187 -5.47 4.69 -17.63
CA HIS A 187 -5.73 3.61 -16.67
C HIS A 187 -6.12 4.12 -15.28
N THR A 188 -6.46 5.40 -15.17
CA THR A 188 -6.99 6.00 -13.93
C THR A 188 -8.50 6.24 -14.06
N PRO A 189 -9.33 5.89 -13.04
CA PRO A 189 -10.80 5.96 -13.14
C PRO A 189 -11.35 7.31 -13.58
N ASP A 190 -10.70 8.42 -13.18
CA ASP A 190 -11.14 9.79 -13.48
C ASP A 190 -10.18 10.55 -14.40
N GLY A 191 -9.17 9.88 -14.98
CA GLY A 191 -8.10 10.54 -15.72
C GLY A 191 -7.24 11.46 -14.83
N LYS A 192 -7.26 11.27 -13.51
CA LYS A 192 -6.57 12.11 -12.51
C LYS A 192 -5.69 11.27 -11.60
N PHE A 193 -4.54 11.83 -11.25
CA PHE A 193 -3.60 11.23 -10.30
C PHE A 193 -3.88 11.58 -8.83
N LEU A 194 -5.06 12.13 -8.52
CA LEU A 194 -5.40 12.58 -7.17
C LEU A 194 -5.23 11.48 -6.11
N PRO A 195 -5.69 10.22 -6.31
CA PRO A 195 -5.46 9.16 -5.33
C PRO A 195 -3.98 8.88 -5.07
N LEU A 196 -3.13 8.92 -6.11
CA LEU A 196 -1.67 8.73 -5.99
C LEU A 196 -1.04 9.87 -5.18
N VAL A 197 -1.45 11.11 -5.46
CA VAL A 197 -1.00 12.31 -4.74
C VAL A 197 -1.39 12.24 -3.26
N GLU A 198 -2.63 11.85 -2.95
CA GLU A 198 -3.10 11.72 -1.57
C GLU A 198 -2.34 10.66 -0.79
N ALA A 199 -2.09 9.49 -1.40
CA ALA A 199 -1.30 8.42 -0.79
C ALA A 199 0.13 8.90 -0.47
N LEU A 200 0.79 9.59 -1.41
CA LEU A 200 2.12 10.15 -1.19
C LEU A 200 2.14 11.24 -0.14
N LYS A 201 1.16 12.16 -0.10
CA LYS A 201 1.10 13.21 0.93
C LYS A 201 0.93 12.62 2.33
N LYS A 202 0.05 11.63 2.49
CA LYS A 202 -0.12 10.91 3.77
C LYS A 202 1.19 10.25 4.20
N PHE A 203 1.86 9.55 3.27
CA PHE A 203 3.13 8.88 3.56
C PHE A 203 4.28 9.85 3.86
N HIS A 204 4.39 10.95 3.11
CA HIS A 204 5.36 12.02 3.35
C HIS A 204 5.19 12.62 4.76
N ASN A 205 3.96 12.90 5.16
CA ASN A 205 3.66 13.40 6.51
C ASN A 205 4.04 12.37 7.59
N PHE A 206 3.72 11.09 7.37
CA PHE A 206 4.08 10.01 8.27
C PHE A 206 5.61 9.85 8.45
N ILE A 207 6.37 9.89 7.35
CA ILE A 207 7.83 9.84 7.39
C ILE A 207 8.42 11.04 8.12
N ASN A 208 7.90 12.25 7.87
CA ASN A 208 8.35 13.46 8.56
C ASN A 208 8.08 13.39 10.07
N LEU A 209 6.96 12.80 10.48
CA LEU A 209 6.62 12.62 11.90
C LEU A 209 7.53 11.60 12.58
N THR A 210 7.88 10.51 11.89
CA THR A 210 8.68 9.42 12.44
C THR A 210 10.19 9.66 12.35
N GLY A 211 10.66 10.56 11.49
CA GLY A 211 12.07 10.93 11.34
C GLY A 211 12.94 9.81 10.74
N VAL A 212 12.34 8.81 10.10
CA VAL A 212 13.02 7.58 9.65
C VAL A 212 13.84 7.79 8.38
N LEU A 213 13.45 8.73 7.52
CA LEU A 213 14.17 9.03 6.27
C LEU A 213 14.95 10.35 6.36
N GLY A 214 16.08 10.41 5.66
CA GLY A 214 16.88 11.63 5.56
C GLY A 214 16.26 12.67 4.63
N ASN A 215 16.64 13.95 4.83
CA ASN A 215 16.10 15.10 4.09
C ASN A 215 16.10 14.97 2.56
N THR A 216 17.01 14.19 1.98
CA THR A 216 17.08 13.97 0.53
C THR A 216 15.89 13.13 0.02
N ALA A 217 15.53 12.06 0.73
CA ALA A 217 14.41 11.20 0.35
C ALA A 217 13.08 11.95 0.47
N THR A 218 12.92 12.74 1.54
CA THR A 218 11.77 13.63 1.74
C THR A 218 11.61 14.62 0.57
N LYS A 219 12.70 15.25 0.12
CA LYS A 219 12.69 16.15 -1.03
C LYS A 219 12.40 15.44 -2.36
N SER A 220 12.92 14.22 -2.55
CA SER A 220 12.62 13.44 -3.76
C SER A 220 11.13 13.11 -3.84
N MET A 221 10.55 12.67 -2.72
CA MET A 221 9.11 12.38 -2.62
C MET A 221 8.26 13.62 -2.91
N GLN A 222 8.63 14.78 -2.36
CA GLN A 222 7.94 16.05 -2.64
C GLN A 222 7.98 16.41 -4.13
N ARG A 223 9.11 16.21 -4.81
CA ARG A 223 9.21 16.42 -6.26
C ARG A 223 8.29 15.49 -7.04
N VAL A 224 8.16 14.23 -6.62
CA VAL A 224 7.27 13.26 -7.29
C VAL A 224 5.80 13.63 -7.10
N ILE A 225 5.43 14.18 -5.93
CA ILE A 225 4.09 14.75 -5.71
C ILE A 225 3.82 15.87 -6.71
N GLU A 226 4.75 16.82 -6.87
CA GLU A 226 4.61 17.93 -7.83
C GLU A 226 4.47 17.42 -9.27
N VAL A 227 5.25 16.41 -9.67
CA VAL A 227 5.13 15.77 -10.99
C VAL A 227 3.72 15.25 -11.22
N LEU A 228 3.12 14.56 -10.24
CA LEU A 228 1.78 13.99 -10.38
C LEU A 228 0.68 15.06 -10.34
N GLU A 229 0.89 16.19 -9.67
CA GLU A 229 -0.04 17.32 -9.65
C GLU A 229 -0.01 18.13 -10.95
N ASP A 230 1.16 18.27 -11.57
CA ASP A 230 1.37 19.04 -12.80
C ASP A 230 1.13 18.24 -14.08
N SER A 231 1.18 16.91 -14.00
CA SER A 231 0.98 16.00 -15.15
C SER A 231 -0.48 15.95 -15.55
#